data_AF-A0A0Q9WGB3-F1
#
_entry.id   AF-A0A0Q9WGB3-F1
#
_cell.length_a   1.000
_cell.length_b   1.000
_cell.length_c   1.000
_cell.angle_alpha   90.00
_cell.angle_beta   90.00
_cell.angle_gamma   90.00
#
_symmetry.space_group_name_H-M   'P 1'
#
loop_
_entity.id
_entity.type
_entity.pdbx_description
1 polymer ?
#
loop_
_entity_poly.entity_id
_entity_poly.type
_entity_poly.pdbx_seq_one_letter_code
_entity_poly.pdbx_strand_id
1 'polypeptide(L)'
;MSVATSKLLLKNMPCSMLEFAQLIQEANLIIPRSLNAFGRRRALLDYADAEEAQSALEQLIGLNEILDKPLRVSSFGPRSNDSTKPKFANKSTQATAPAQTADPSSQPEIKKQLGLIDTLYVEGARPDPANDLDELQNEADISINGASEVATVPVKTKKSRKSKQLAMQPFSYVIAVDFEATCWEKQAPPQWREAEIIEFPAVLVNLKTGKIEAEFHKYIMPIESPRLSTYCTELTGIEQKTVDTGVPLQTALMMFHEWLRKELRARNLLLPKMSKSNILGNCAFVTWTDWDFGICLHKECTRKRMRKAPYFNQWIDVRAVYREWYKYRPCNFSDALSHVGLAFEGRAHSGIDDAKNLGALMCKMVRDGALFSITKDLTPYQQLNPNCVL
;
A
#
# COMPACT_ATOMS: atom_id res chain seq x y z
N MET A 1 34.20 8.36 -31.37
CA MET A 1 33.36 7.13 -31.32
C MET A 1 33.30 6.63 -29.88
N SER A 2 32.19 6.04 -29.43
CA SER A 2 32.15 5.42 -28.09
C SER A 2 33.17 4.29 -28.02
N VAL A 3 33.92 4.20 -26.92
CA VAL A 3 34.76 3.02 -26.64
C VAL A 3 33.83 1.82 -26.47
N ALA A 4 34.12 0.73 -27.17
CA ALA A 4 33.40 -0.53 -27.04
C ALA A 4 33.51 -1.02 -25.58
N THR A 5 32.39 -1.31 -24.93
CA THR A 5 32.34 -1.73 -23.53
C THR A 5 31.37 -2.88 -23.34
N SER A 6 31.78 -3.89 -22.56
CA SER A 6 30.91 -5.00 -22.15
C SER A 6 29.88 -4.59 -21.09
N LYS A 7 29.94 -3.36 -20.57
CA LYS A 7 29.16 -2.94 -19.41
C LYS A 7 28.06 -1.92 -19.77
N LEU A 8 26.86 -2.15 -19.26
CA LEU A 8 25.74 -1.19 -19.32
C LEU A 8 25.39 -0.71 -17.90
N LEU A 9 25.05 0.57 -17.77
CA LEU A 9 24.53 1.18 -16.55
C LEU A 9 23.05 1.51 -16.75
N LEU A 10 22.18 0.78 -16.06
CA LEU A 10 20.77 1.11 -15.88
C LEU A 10 20.62 2.12 -14.73
N LYS A 11 19.92 3.22 -14.99
CA LYS A 11 19.65 4.31 -14.06
C LYS A 11 18.16 4.35 -13.70
N ASN A 12 17.86 4.84 -12.50
CA ASN A 12 16.50 5.00 -11.98
C ASN A 12 15.68 3.69 -12.07
N MET A 13 16.29 2.57 -11.66
CA MET A 13 15.69 1.22 -11.59
C MET A 13 14.19 1.30 -11.24
N PRO A 14 13.29 0.82 -12.11
CA PRO A 14 11.84 0.92 -11.88
C PRO A 14 11.38 -0.02 -10.77
N CYS A 15 12.01 -1.20 -10.68
CA CYS A 15 11.79 -2.29 -9.73
C CYS A 15 13.08 -2.61 -8.95
N SER A 16 13.05 -3.64 -8.11
CA SER A 16 14.23 -4.20 -7.41
C SER A 16 15.19 -4.92 -8.37
N MET A 17 16.38 -5.28 -7.85
CA MET A 17 17.37 -6.05 -8.61
C MET A 17 16.84 -7.43 -9.04
N LEU A 18 16.10 -8.10 -8.15
CA LEU A 18 15.57 -9.44 -8.37
C LEU A 18 14.42 -9.43 -9.39
N GLU A 19 13.50 -8.47 -9.27
CA GLU A 19 12.43 -8.25 -10.27
C GLU A 19 13.01 -7.86 -11.64
N PHE A 20 14.11 -7.11 -11.70
CA PHE A 20 14.76 -6.76 -12.97
C PHE A 20 15.52 -7.95 -13.59
N ALA A 21 16.13 -8.81 -12.77
CA ALA A 21 16.73 -10.08 -13.23
C ALA A 21 15.65 -11.01 -13.81
N GLN A 22 14.51 -11.12 -13.13
CA GLN A 22 13.36 -11.89 -13.59
C GLN A 22 12.78 -11.31 -14.89
N LEU A 23 12.68 -9.97 -15.02
CA LEU A 23 12.25 -9.33 -16.27
C LEU A 23 13.15 -9.66 -17.47
N ILE A 24 14.47 -9.70 -17.27
CA ILE A 24 15.44 -10.12 -18.32
C ILE A 24 15.14 -11.55 -18.78
N GLN A 25 14.85 -12.47 -17.84
CA GLN A 25 14.51 -13.86 -18.15
C GLN A 25 13.13 -14.00 -18.82
N GLU A 26 12.09 -13.37 -18.26
CA GLU A 26 10.70 -13.48 -18.74
C GLU A 26 10.48 -12.84 -20.12
N ALA A 27 11.17 -11.74 -20.41
CA ALA A 27 11.17 -11.13 -21.74
C ALA A 27 12.16 -11.80 -22.72
N ASN A 28 12.84 -12.88 -22.29
CA ASN A 28 13.83 -13.63 -23.07
C ASN A 28 14.94 -12.75 -23.66
N LEU A 29 15.45 -11.82 -22.85
CA LEU A 29 16.54 -10.93 -23.23
C LEU A 29 17.90 -11.61 -23.05
N ILE A 30 18.93 -11.02 -23.68
CA ILE A 30 20.32 -11.40 -23.44
C ILE A 30 20.66 -11.22 -21.95
N ILE A 31 21.04 -12.34 -21.32
CA ILE A 31 21.31 -12.43 -19.88
C ILE A 31 22.74 -11.93 -19.62
N PRO A 32 22.95 -10.91 -18.76
CA PRO A 32 24.29 -10.45 -18.41
C PRO A 32 25.04 -11.50 -17.58
N ARG A 33 26.35 -11.64 -17.81
CA ARG A 33 27.28 -12.41 -16.96
C ARG A 33 27.22 -11.98 -15.49
N SER A 34 26.97 -10.70 -15.22
CA SER A 34 26.67 -10.23 -13.87
C SER A 34 25.75 -9.02 -13.87
N LEU A 35 24.87 -8.95 -12.86
CA LEU A 35 23.92 -7.87 -12.64
C LEU A 35 24.12 -7.35 -11.20
N ASN A 36 24.89 -6.27 -11.06
CA ASN A 36 25.35 -5.75 -9.77
C ASN A 36 24.69 -4.41 -9.42
N ALA A 37 24.41 -4.16 -8.14
CA ALA A 37 23.91 -2.86 -7.69
C ALA A 37 25.01 -1.79 -7.84
N PHE A 38 24.68 -0.62 -8.38
CA PHE A 38 25.65 0.46 -8.68
C PHE A 38 25.27 1.79 -8.00
N GLY A 39 25.12 1.74 -6.68
CA GLY A 39 24.58 2.83 -5.88
C GLY A 39 23.05 2.93 -5.96
N ARG A 40 22.48 4.02 -5.43
CA ARG A 40 21.02 4.12 -5.21
C ARG A 40 20.22 4.07 -6.53
N ARG A 41 19.35 3.06 -6.66
CA ARG A 41 18.46 2.80 -7.82
C ARG A 41 19.19 2.73 -9.16
N ARG A 42 20.34 2.06 -9.19
CA ARG A 42 21.16 1.85 -10.40
C ARG A 42 21.68 0.42 -10.41
N ALA A 43 21.80 -0.16 -11.60
CA ALA A 43 22.40 -1.48 -11.80
C ALA A 43 23.48 -1.40 -12.88
N LEU A 44 24.56 -2.15 -12.67
CA LEU A 44 25.63 -2.38 -13.63
C LEU A 44 25.48 -3.80 -14.17
N LEU A 45 25.21 -3.89 -15.46
CA LEU A 45 25.13 -5.13 -16.22
C LEU A 45 26.47 -5.34 -16.91
N ASP A 46 27.02 -6.55 -16.85
CA ASP A 46 28.25 -6.94 -17.52
C ASP A 46 27.98 -8.13 -18.45
N TYR A 47 28.33 -7.98 -19.72
CA TYR A 47 28.11 -8.97 -20.77
C TYR A 47 29.43 -9.62 -21.19
N ALA A 48 29.39 -10.53 -22.16
CA ALA A 48 30.56 -11.28 -22.59
C ALA A 48 31.63 -10.41 -23.23
N ASP A 49 31.17 -9.48 -24.06
CA ASP A 49 31.94 -8.54 -24.86
C ASP A 49 31.05 -7.31 -25.17
N ALA A 50 31.54 -6.42 -26.03
CA ALA A 50 30.83 -5.19 -26.38
C ALA A 50 29.72 -5.38 -27.44
N GLU A 51 29.72 -6.47 -28.19
CA GLU A 51 28.72 -6.78 -29.22
C GLU A 51 27.46 -7.36 -28.56
N GLU A 52 27.64 -8.26 -27.59
CA GLU A 52 26.56 -8.74 -26.72
C GLU A 52 25.97 -7.59 -25.88
N ALA A 53 26.81 -6.72 -25.31
CA ALA A 53 26.35 -5.55 -24.57
C ALA A 53 25.55 -4.55 -25.43
N GLN A 54 25.93 -4.35 -26.69
CA GLN A 54 25.20 -3.48 -27.62
C GLN A 54 23.84 -4.11 -28.00
N SER A 55 23.82 -5.41 -28.30
CA SER A 55 22.60 -6.15 -28.61
C SER A 55 21.62 -6.15 -27.44
N ALA A 56 22.13 -6.33 -26.20
CA ALA A 56 21.33 -6.27 -24.99
C ALA A 56 20.80 -4.86 -24.69
N LEU A 57 21.57 -3.80 -25.01
CA LEU A 57 21.12 -2.42 -24.89
C LEU A 57 19.90 -2.13 -25.78
N GLU A 58 19.92 -2.62 -27.03
CA GLU A 58 18.82 -2.44 -27.98
C GLU A 58 17.56 -3.19 -27.53
N GLN A 59 17.71 -4.43 -27.07
CA GLN A 59 16.61 -5.21 -26.47
C GLN A 59 16.00 -4.54 -25.23
N LEU A 60 16.84 -4.06 -24.30
CA LEU A 60 16.40 -3.34 -23.11
C LEU A 60 15.70 -2.01 -23.44
N ILE A 61 16.09 -1.33 -24.52
CA ILE A 61 15.40 -0.14 -25.02
C ILE A 61 14.05 -0.53 -25.68
N GLY A 62 13.97 -1.68 -26.35
CA GLY A 62 12.73 -2.22 -26.91
C GLY A 62 11.63 -2.46 -25.87
N LEU A 63 12.00 -2.78 -24.62
CA LEU A 63 11.02 -2.90 -23.53
C LEU A 63 10.29 -1.59 -23.18
N ASN A 64 10.74 -0.43 -23.67
CA ASN A 64 10.08 0.86 -23.42
C ASN A 64 8.66 0.94 -24.00
N GLU A 65 8.30 0.09 -24.96
CA GLU A 65 6.94 0.00 -25.52
C GLU A 65 6.00 -0.89 -24.67
N ILE A 66 6.57 -1.70 -23.76
CA ILE A 66 5.85 -2.70 -22.96
C ILE A 66 5.76 -2.27 -21.48
N LEU A 67 6.73 -1.48 -20.99
CA LEU A 67 6.82 -1.03 -19.61
C LEU A 67 6.19 0.37 -19.41
N ASP A 68 5.42 0.56 -18.33
CA ASP A 68 4.81 1.84 -17.93
C ASP A 68 5.81 3.02 -17.79
N LYS A 69 7.11 2.72 -17.65
CA LYS A 69 8.19 3.70 -17.53
C LYS A 69 9.41 3.21 -18.30
N PRO A 70 10.04 4.05 -19.15
CA PRO A 70 11.16 3.63 -19.98
C PRO A 70 12.43 3.38 -19.15
N LEU A 71 13.14 2.31 -19.50
CA LEU A 71 14.43 1.93 -18.93
C LEU A 71 15.51 2.91 -19.37
N ARG A 72 16.19 3.53 -18.40
CA ARG A 72 17.30 4.47 -18.66
C ARG A 72 18.65 3.74 -18.66
N VAL A 73 18.87 2.91 -19.67
CA VAL A 73 20.13 2.18 -19.88
C VAL A 73 21.11 3.04 -20.69
N SER A 74 22.41 2.91 -20.42
CA SER A 74 23.48 3.59 -21.16
C SER A 74 24.79 2.82 -21.02
N SER A 75 25.60 2.75 -22.06
CA SER A 75 26.94 2.14 -22.03
C SER A 75 27.80 2.74 -20.90
N PHE A 76 28.50 1.88 -20.18
CA PHE A 76 29.30 2.24 -19.01
C PHE A 76 30.77 1.89 -19.24
N GLY A 77 31.63 2.90 -19.25
CA GLY A 77 33.06 2.72 -19.50
C GLY A 77 33.80 4.03 -19.60
N PRO A 78 35.12 3.99 -19.89
CA PRO A 78 35.92 5.18 -20.13
C PRO A 78 35.35 5.98 -21.29
N ARG A 79 34.98 7.24 -21.04
CA ARG A 79 34.62 8.16 -22.12
C ARG A 79 35.88 8.47 -22.93
N SER A 80 35.83 8.30 -24.24
CA SER A 80 36.77 8.96 -25.13
C SER A 80 36.72 10.47 -24.88
N ASN A 81 37.86 11.10 -24.59
CA ASN A 81 37.98 12.56 -24.56
C ASN A 81 37.85 13.10 -25.98
N ASP A 82 36.61 13.25 -26.46
CA ASP A 82 36.31 13.97 -27.69
C ASP A 82 35.94 15.41 -27.33
N SER A 83 36.81 16.35 -27.69
CA SER A 83 36.91 17.67 -27.05
C SER A 83 36.00 18.72 -27.68
N THR A 84 34.68 18.50 -27.71
CA THR A 84 33.72 19.46 -28.28
C THR A 84 32.37 19.58 -27.53
N LYS A 85 32.39 20.12 -26.29
CA LYS A 85 31.38 21.06 -25.71
C LYS A 85 31.69 21.42 -24.24
N PRO A 86 31.21 22.58 -23.73
CA PRO A 86 31.86 23.27 -22.62
C PRO A 86 31.62 22.62 -21.25
N LYS A 87 32.66 22.66 -20.41
CA LYS A 87 32.60 22.29 -18.99
C LYS A 87 32.02 23.45 -18.19
N PHE A 88 30.90 23.23 -17.51
CA PHE A 88 30.62 23.92 -16.25
C PHE A 88 30.86 22.94 -15.10
N ALA A 89 31.96 23.15 -14.40
CA ALA A 89 32.22 22.51 -13.12
C ALA A 89 31.70 23.42 -12.00
N ASN A 90 31.25 22.82 -10.91
CA ASN A 90 31.66 23.27 -9.59
C ASN A 90 31.69 22.08 -8.63
N LYS A 91 32.84 21.91 -7.97
CA LYS A 91 33.00 20.96 -6.85
C LYS A 91 32.29 21.55 -5.64
N SER A 92 31.70 20.69 -4.80
CA SER A 92 31.38 21.05 -3.42
C SER A 92 32.47 20.50 -2.50
N THR A 93 32.90 21.31 -1.54
CA THR A 93 34.01 21.02 -0.62
C THR A 93 33.44 20.78 0.78
N GLN A 94 34.02 19.84 1.54
CA GLN A 94 33.70 19.66 2.96
C GLN A 94 34.24 20.83 3.81
N ALA A 95 33.51 21.21 4.86
CA ALA A 95 34.03 22.00 5.98
C ALA A 95 33.22 21.73 7.27
N THR A 96 33.87 21.98 8.41
CA THR A 96 33.50 21.56 9.78
C THR A 96 32.77 22.66 10.58
N ALA A 97 32.15 22.29 11.71
CA ALA A 97 31.52 23.21 12.67
C ALA A 97 32.54 23.85 13.66
N PRO A 98 32.19 25.01 14.27
CA PRO A 98 32.13 25.13 15.73
C PRO A 98 30.91 25.94 16.25
N ALA A 99 30.87 26.32 17.54
CA ALA A 99 29.63 26.53 18.31
C ALA A 99 29.50 27.85 19.15
N GLN A 100 28.26 28.15 19.59
CA GLN A 100 27.80 29.09 20.67
C GLN A 100 28.04 30.62 20.46
N THR A 101 27.12 31.56 20.74
CA THR A 101 26.55 31.93 22.07
C THR A 101 25.29 32.85 22.02
N ALA A 102 24.51 32.85 23.13
CA ALA A 102 23.67 33.93 23.71
C ALA A 102 22.29 34.38 23.10
N ASP A 103 21.47 34.94 24.01
CA ASP A 103 20.00 35.22 24.04
C ASP A 103 19.81 36.72 24.53
N PRO A 104 18.62 37.33 24.81
CA PRO A 104 17.19 37.08 24.48
C PRO A 104 16.40 38.30 23.90
N SER A 105 15.12 38.09 23.53
CA SER A 105 13.92 38.76 24.13
C SER A 105 12.74 39.16 23.20
N SER A 106 11.54 39.16 23.81
CA SER A 106 10.25 39.78 23.41
C SER A 106 9.28 39.07 22.42
N GLN A 107 8.12 38.67 22.97
CA GLN A 107 6.79 38.67 22.31
C GLN A 107 5.96 39.83 22.92
N PRO A 108 4.88 40.34 22.29
CA PRO A 108 3.54 39.73 22.49
C PRO A 108 2.52 39.79 21.31
N GLU A 109 1.61 38.81 21.33
CA GLU A 109 0.15 38.86 21.08
C GLU A 109 -0.55 39.22 19.73
N ILE A 110 -1.24 38.20 19.17
CA ILE A 110 -2.71 38.10 18.91
C ILE A 110 -3.43 39.20 18.07
N LYS A 111 -3.93 38.86 16.85
CA LYS A 111 -5.37 38.64 16.48
C LYS A 111 -5.63 38.40 14.97
N LYS A 112 -6.83 37.86 14.63
CA LYS A 112 -7.43 37.56 13.29
C LYS A 112 -6.87 36.28 12.61
N GLN A 113 -7.60 35.17 12.36
CA GLN A 113 -9.05 34.92 12.14
C GLN A 113 -9.57 35.66 10.88
N LEU A 114 -10.11 35.05 9.80
CA LEU A 114 -10.55 33.66 9.53
C LEU A 114 -10.05 33.16 8.15
N GLY A 115 -10.02 31.84 7.96
CA GLY A 115 -9.96 31.15 6.66
C GLY A 115 -10.10 29.64 6.86
N LEU A 116 -11.21 29.04 6.41
CA LEU A 116 -11.47 27.61 6.64
C LEU A 116 -10.62 26.72 5.72
N ILE A 117 -10.08 25.65 6.31
CA ILE A 117 -9.92 24.30 5.75
C ILE A 117 -9.69 24.24 4.23
N ASP A 118 -8.45 24.47 3.78
CA ASP A 118 -7.96 23.89 2.52
C ASP A 118 -6.41 23.84 2.41
N THR A 119 -5.70 23.41 3.48
CA THR A 119 -4.26 23.12 3.37
C THR A 119 -3.72 22.23 4.49
N LEU A 120 -3.51 20.93 4.20
CA LEU A 120 -2.50 20.09 4.87
C LEU A 120 -1.88 19.13 3.85
N TYR A 121 -0.98 19.69 3.02
CA TYR A 121 -0.06 18.95 2.15
C TYR A 121 1.30 19.68 2.13
N VAL A 122 2.27 19.21 2.93
CA VAL A 122 3.71 19.45 2.72
C VAL A 122 4.46 18.17 3.15
N GLU A 123 5.55 17.84 2.45
CA GLU A 123 6.33 16.61 2.54
C GLU A 123 7.18 16.46 3.82
N GLY A 124 7.65 15.23 4.13
CA GLY A 124 8.63 15.02 5.21
C GLY A 124 9.16 13.58 5.39
N ALA A 125 10.14 13.19 4.56
CA ALA A 125 11.25 12.25 4.83
C ALA A 125 11.01 10.76 5.27
N ARG A 126 11.84 9.89 4.66
CA ARG A 126 12.17 8.50 5.11
C ARG A 126 13.38 8.50 6.05
N PRO A 127 13.75 7.35 6.67
CA PRO A 127 14.80 6.54 6.02
C PRO A 127 14.39 5.09 5.63
N ASP A 128 15.34 4.32 5.09
CA ASP A 128 15.12 3.14 4.23
C ASP A 128 15.42 1.76 4.93
N PRO A 129 14.90 0.62 4.42
CA PRO A 129 14.93 -0.73 5.01
C PRO A 129 16.21 -1.54 4.70
N ALA A 130 16.54 -2.54 5.53
CA ALA A 130 17.65 -3.48 5.33
C ALA A 130 17.22 -4.96 5.47
N ASN A 131 17.81 -5.84 4.67
CA ASN A 131 17.61 -7.31 4.63
C ASN A 131 16.17 -7.75 4.22
N ASP A 132 15.88 -8.25 3.01
CA ASP A 132 16.64 -9.01 1.99
C ASP A 132 16.71 -10.53 2.28
N LEU A 133 16.55 -11.35 1.21
CA LEU A 133 16.78 -12.81 1.12
C LEU A 133 15.73 -13.75 1.78
N ASP A 134 15.46 -15.00 1.33
CA ASP A 134 16.06 -15.80 0.24
C ASP A 134 15.15 -16.98 -0.27
N GLU A 135 15.70 -17.80 -1.18
CA GLU A 135 15.32 -19.16 -1.65
C GLU A 135 14.19 -19.27 -2.72
N LEU A 136 14.44 -19.65 -4.00
CA LEU A 136 14.98 -20.91 -4.59
C LEU A 136 13.98 -22.10 -4.49
N GLN A 137 13.77 -23.02 -5.46
CA GLN A 137 14.54 -23.42 -6.65
C GLN A 137 13.70 -24.35 -7.60
N ASN A 138 14.29 -24.79 -8.74
CA ASN A 138 13.99 -26.00 -9.57
C ASN A 138 13.08 -25.90 -10.82
N GLU A 139 13.67 -25.45 -11.93
CA GLU A 139 14.01 -26.25 -13.14
C GLU A 139 13.23 -27.53 -13.55
N ALA A 140 12.85 -27.60 -14.84
CA ALA A 140 12.98 -28.79 -15.70
C ALA A 140 12.72 -28.47 -17.20
N ASP A 141 13.77 -28.61 -18.04
CA ASP A 141 13.75 -28.50 -19.50
C ASP A 141 13.20 -29.76 -20.23
N ILE A 142 12.81 -29.62 -21.51
CA ILE A 142 13.12 -30.54 -22.64
C ILE A 142 12.60 -29.94 -23.97
N SER A 143 13.37 -30.12 -25.05
CA SER A 143 13.22 -29.41 -26.34
C SER A 143 12.61 -30.23 -27.51
N ILE A 144 12.60 -29.64 -28.71
CA ILE A 144 11.60 -29.82 -29.80
C ILE A 144 12.15 -30.59 -31.02
N ASN A 145 11.27 -31.23 -31.84
CA ASN A 145 11.21 -31.28 -33.34
C ASN A 145 10.54 -32.58 -33.86
N GLY A 146 9.77 -32.63 -34.97
CA GLY A 146 9.26 -31.59 -35.89
C GLY A 146 8.48 -32.18 -37.11
N ALA A 147 7.92 -31.30 -37.96
CA ALA A 147 7.42 -31.49 -39.35
C ALA A 147 6.05 -32.18 -39.68
N SER A 148 5.18 -31.36 -40.31
CA SER A 148 4.22 -31.58 -41.42
C SER A 148 3.38 -32.86 -41.58
N GLU A 149 2.03 -32.73 -41.63
CA GLU A 149 1.27 -32.51 -42.89
C GLU A 149 -0.24 -32.19 -42.66
N VAL A 150 -0.99 -32.02 -43.75
CA VAL A 150 -2.30 -31.34 -43.87
C VAL A 150 -3.50 -32.20 -43.47
N ALA A 151 -4.46 -31.67 -42.68
CA ALA A 151 -5.92 -31.79 -42.92
C ALA A 151 -6.81 -31.24 -41.76
N THR A 152 -7.99 -30.74 -42.15
CA THR A 152 -9.19 -30.44 -41.32
C THR A 152 -9.11 -29.39 -40.20
N VAL A 153 -10.14 -28.53 -40.15
CA VAL A 153 -10.40 -27.60 -39.05
C VAL A 153 -11.45 -28.21 -38.11
N PRO A 154 -11.12 -28.55 -36.85
CA PRO A 154 -12.11 -28.76 -35.81
C PRO A 154 -12.32 -27.46 -35.05
N VAL A 155 -13.58 -27.06 -34.87
CA VAL A 155 -13.98 -25.94 -34.00
C VAL A 155 -13.54 -26.25 -32.57
N LYS A 156 -12.38 -25.70 -32.16
CA LYS A 156 -11.90 -25.82 -30.78
C LYS A 156 -12.81 -25.01 -29.87
N THR A 157 -13.61 -25.72 -29.08
CA THR A 157 -14.33 -25.17 -27.92
C THR A 157 -13.41 -24.25 -27.14
N LYS A 158 -13.89 -23.03 -26.82
CA LYS A 158 -13.13 -22.06 -26.02
C LYS A 158 -12.83 -22.68 -24.64
N LYS A 159 -11.67 -23.30 -24.49
CA LYS A 159 -11.14 -23.69 -23.17
C LYS A 159 -11.07 -22.41 -22.35
N SER A 160 -11.89 -22.34 -21.30
CA SER A 160 -11.90 -21.23 -20.36
C SER A 160 -10.46 -20.88 -19.98
N ARG A 161 -10.07 -19.62 -20.22
CA ARG A 161 -8.76 -19.09 -19.83
C ARG A 161 -8.74 -19.01 -18.31
N LYS A 162 -8.48 -20.15 -17.64
CA LYS A 162 -8.28 -20.22 -16.19
C LYS A 162 -7.33 -19.10 -15.81
N SER A 163 -7.81 -18.17 -15.00
CA SER A 163 -7.08 -16.97 -14.65
C SER A 163 -5.77 -17.35 -13.96
N LYS A 164 -4.64 -17.18 -14.64
CA LYS A 164 -3.29 -17.21 -14.03
C LYS A 164 -3.05 -16.01 -13.10
N GLN A 165 -4.00 -15.07 -13.03
CA GLN A 165 -3.85 -13.73 -12.44
C GLN A 165 -4.08 -13.68 -10.92
N LEU A 166 -4.57 -14.77 -10.30
CA LEU A 166 -4.81 -14.88 -8.85
C LEU A 166 -3.60 -15.44 -8.06
N ALA A 167 -2.50 -15.80 -8.73
CA ALA A 167 -1.39 -16.52 -8.11
C ALA A 167 -0.39 -15.63 -7.33
N MET A 168 -0.50 -14.31 -7.41
CA MET A 168 0.50 -13.36 -6.85
C MET A 168 0.00 -12.49 -5.70
N GLN A 169 -1.29 -12.54 -5.34
CA GLN A 169 -1.84 -11.69 -4.27
C GLN A 169 -1.45 -12.27 -2.89
N PRO A 170 -0.61 -11.59 -2.07
CA PRO A 170 -0.13 -12.13 -0.80
C PRO A 170 -1.24 -12.35 0.23
N PHE A 171 -2.31 -11.54 0.20
CA PHE A 171 -3.43 -11.70 1.12
C PHE A 171 -4.56 -12.52 0.48
N SER A 172 -4.91 -13.65 1.08
CA SER A 172 -6.10 -14.42 0.70
C SER A 172 -7.39 -13.82 1.26
N TYR A 173 -7.29 -13.05 2.35
CA TYR A 173 -8.40 -12.37 3.01
C TYR A 173 -8.06 -10.93 3.37
N VAL A 174 -9.07 -10.08 3.49
CA VAL A 174 -8.96 -8.75 4.12
C VAL A 174 -10.05 -8.58 5.16
N ILE A 175 -9.79 -7.74 6.17
CA ILE A 175 -10.79 -7.27 7.12
C ILE A 175 -10.97 -5.78 6.88
N ALA A 176 -12.07 -5.42 6.21
CA ALA A 176 -12.44 -4.03 5.96
C ALA A 176 -13.10 -3.43 7.19
N VAL A 177 -12.67 -2.24 7.58
CA VAL A 177 -13.15 -1.46 8.74
C VAL A 177 -13.36 -0.02 8.29
N ASP A 178 -14.46 0.59 8.73
CA ASP A 178 -14.77 2.00 8.54
C ASP A 178 -15.50 2.49 9.80
N PHE A 179 -14.91 3.44 10.55
CA PHE A 179 -15.52 3.92 11.79
C PHE A 179 -16.42 5.13 11.53
N GLU A 180 -17.67 5.10 11.99
CA GLU A 180 -18.40 6.35 12.20
C GLU A 180 -18.05 6.97 13.55
N ALA A 181 -17.95 8.29 13.61
CA ALA A 181 -17.59 9.03 14.82
C ALA A 181 -18.41 10.31 15.00
N THR A 182 -18.46 10.84 16.22
CA THR A 182 -19.12 12.10 16.54
C THR A 182 -18.58 13.26 15.69
N CYS A 183 -19.47 13.96 14.99
CA CYS A 183 -19.10 15.04 14.07
C CYS A 183 -20.06 16.24 14.15
N TRP A 184 -19.67 17.36 13.55
CA TRP A 184 -20.41 18.62 13.54
C TRP A 184 -20.24 19.32 12.18
N GLU A 185 -21.30 19.95 11.67
CA GLU A 185 -21.31 20.68 10.39
C GLU A 185 -20.27 21.81 10.35
N LYS A 186 -20.06 22.44 11.51
CA LYS A 186 -19.10 23.53 11.75
C LYS A 186 -18.08 23.09 12.79
N GLN A 187 -17.15 23.98 13.13
CA GLN A 187 -16.18 23.70 14.18
C GLN A 187 -16.88 23.28 15.48
N ALA A 188 -16.54 22.09 15.99
CA ALA A 188 -17.12 21.55 17.21
C ALA A 188 -16.91 22.51 18.40
N PRO A 189 -17.82 22.52 19.39
CA PRO A 189 -17.66 23.31 20.62
C PRO A 189 -16.28 23.09 21.24
N PRO A 190 -15.65 24.08 21.87
CA PRO A 190 -14.27 23.97 22.36
C PRO A 190 -14.00 22.75 23.26
N GLN A 191 -15.00 22.30 24.02
CA GLN A 191 -14.95 21.11 24.85
C GLN A 191 -15.06 19.76 24.10
N TRP A 192 -15.59 19.74 22.87
CA TRP A 192 -15.90 18.52 22.08
C TRP A 192 -15.09 18.41 20.78
N ARG A 193 -13.87 18.96 20.75
CA ARG A 193 -13.05 19.06 19.51
C ARG A 193 -12.50 17.74 18.97
N GLU A 194 -12.56 16.66 19.74
CA GLU A 194 -12.09 15.34 19.31
C GLU A 194 -13.26 14.39 19.19
N ALA A 195 -13.29 13.67 18.06
CA ALA A 195 -14.33 12.70 17.78
C ALA A 195 -14.21 11.47 18.70
N GLU A 196 -15.35 10.85 18.97
CA GLU A 196 -15.49 9.53 19.61
C GLU A 196 -16.13 8.59 18.59
N ILE A 197 -15.62 7.36 18.46
CA ILE A 197 -16.23 6.33 17.63
C ILE A 197 -17.65 6.04 18.15
N ILE A 198 -18.62 6.00 17.24
CA ILE A 198 -20.04 5.68 17.49
C ILE A 198 -20.52 4.44 16.72
N GLU A 199 -19.80 4.02 15.67
CA GLU A 199 -19.99 2.72 15.00
C GLU A 199 -18.65 2.01 14.83
N PHE A 200 -18.60 0.74 15.20
CA PHE A 200 -17.47 -0.17 14.95
C PHE A 200 -17.96 -1.39 14.16
N PRO A 201 -17.84 -1.34 12.82
CA PRO A 201 -18.00 -2.48 11.94
C PRO A 201 -16.65 -3.11 11.56
N ALA A 202 -16.69 -4.38 11.17
CA ALA A 202 -15.62 -5.01 10.41
C ALA A 202 -16.20 -6.15 9.57
N VAL A 203 -15.77 -6.29 8.32
CA VAL A 203 -16.18 -7.41 7.45
C VAL A 203 -14.96 -8.18 6.96
N LEU A 204 -14.96 -9.50 7.19
CA LEU A 204 -13.93 -10.42 6.73
C LEU A 204 -14.31 -10.89 5.31
N VAL A 205 -13.46 -10.57 4.34
CA VAL A 205 -13.70 -10.81 2.92
C VAL A 205 -12.65 -11.74 2.34
N ASN A 206 -13.11 -12.81 1.69
CA ASN A 206 -12.27 -13.75 0.95
C ASN A 206 -11.99 -13.19 -0.44
N LEU A 207 -10.75 -12.77 -0.69
CA LEU A 207 -10.35 -12.12 -1.94
C LEU A 207 -10.39 -13.06 -3.17
N LYS A 208 -10.38 -14.39 -2.95
CA LYS A 208 -10.47 -15.38 -4.04
C LYS A 208 -11.91 -15.62 -4.50
N THR A 209 -12.86 -15.65 -3.55
CA THR A 209 -14.28 -15.92 -3.85
C THR A 209 -15.11 -14.65 -4.02
N GLY A 210 -14.63 -13.52 -3.49
CA GLY A 210 -15.37 -12.25 -3.44
C GLY A 210 -16.48 -12.22 -2.38
N LYS A 211 -16.50 -13.17 -1.44
CA LYS A 211 -17.55 -13.27 -0.42
C LYS A 211 -17.11 -12.64 0.90
N ILE A 212 -18.05 -11.96 1.54
CA ILE A 212 -18.00 -11.68 2.98
C ILE A 212 -18.28 -13.01 3.70
N GLU A 213 -17.41 -13.40 4.62
CA GLU A 213 -17.49 -14.68 5.35
C GLU A 213 -17.72 -14.53 6.86
N ALA A 214 -17.55 -13.32 7.40
CA ALA A 214 -17.91 -12.96 8.76
C ALA A 214 -18.07 -11.45 8.88
N GLU A 215 -18.94 -11.01 9.79
CA GLU A 215 -19.16 -9.60 10.12
C GLU A 215 -19.05 -9.41 11.64
N PHE A 216 -18.45 -8.29 12.05
CA PHE A 216 -18.54 -7.73 13.39
C PHE A 216 -19.22 -6.37 13.28
N HIS A 217 -20.16 -6.07 14.18
CA HIS A 217 -20.85 -4.78 14.18
C HIS A 217 -21.30 -4.42 15.59
N LYS A 218 -20.91 -3.23 16.06
CA LYS A 218 -21.31 -2.65 17.34
C LYS A 218 -21.48 -1.15 17.22
N TYR A 219 -22.61 -0.63 17.68
CA TYR A 219 -22.72 0.78 18.02
C TYR A 219 -22.06 1.04 19.38
N ILE A 220 -21.41 2.19 19.47
CA ILE A 220 -20.58 2.60 20.60
C ILE A 220 -21.26 3.77 21.31
N MET A 221 -21.29 3.73 22.63
CA MET A 221 -21.80 4.83 23.45
C MET A 221 -20.67 5.87 23.66
N PRO A 222 -20.78 7.09 23.10
CA PRO A 222 -19.85 8.18 23.41
C PRO A 222 -20.06 8.64 24.86
N ILE A 223 -18.96 8.93 25.56
CA ILE A 223 -18.93 9.24 26.99
C ILE A 223 -18.64 10.72 27.21
N GLU A 224 -17.85 11.33 26.32
CA GLU A 224 -17.38 12.70 26.48
C GLU A 224 -18.38 13.67 25.85
N SER A 225 -18.84 13.38 24.62
CA SER A 225 -19.99 14.03 24.00
C SER A 225 -21.15 13.04 23.76
N PRO A 226 -21.89 12.62 24.81
CA PRO A 226 -22.97 11.62 24.70
C PRO A 226 -24.08 11.98 23.72
N ARG A 227 -24.30 13.27 23.44
CA ARG A 227 -25.34 13.73 22.51
C ARG A 227 -24.75 13.96 21.13
N LEU A 228 -25.26 13.22 20.15
CA LEU A 228 -24.97 13.40 18.74
C LEU A 228 -25.48 14.77 18.28
N SER A 229 -24.76 15.40 17.35
CA SER A 229 -25.29 16.58 16.66
C SER A 229 -26.34 16.16 15.63
N THR A 230 -27.24 17.08 15.25
CA THR A 230 -28.18 16.87 14.15
C THR A 230 -27.44 16.47 12.87
N TYR A 231 -26.36 17.17 12.54
CA TYR A 231 -25.49 16.86 11.40
C TYR A 231 -24.90 15.46 11.46
N CYS A 232 -24.46 15.00 12.64
CA CYS A 232 -23.94 13.63 12.81
C CYS A 232 -25.04 12.58 12.58
N THR A 233 -26.24 12.83 13.09
CA THR A 233 -27.40 11.95 12.89
C THR A 233 -27.85 11.92 11.42
N GLU A 234 -27.87 13.07 10.75
CA GLU A 234 -28.23 13.20 9.33
C GLU A 234 -27.17 12.59 8.40
N LEU A 235 -25.88 12.82 8.69
CA LEU A 235 -24.76 12.27 7.94
C LEU A 235 -24.72 10.75 8.08
N THR A 236 -24.67 10.24 9.32
CA THR A 236 -24.43 8.80 9.58
C THR A 236 -25.69 7.92 9.60
N GLY A 237 -26.87 8.53 9.78
CA GLY A 237 -28.12 7.80 9.99
C GLY A 237 -28.23 7.17 11.38
N ILE A 238 -27.23 7.33 12.25
CA ILE A 238 -27.21 6.75 13.60
C ILE A 238 -28.06 7.63 14.52
N GLU A 239 -29.22 7.13 14.93
CA GLU A 239 -30.08 7.81 15.90
C GLU A 239 -29.47 7.83 17.32
N GLN A 240 -29.77 8.87 18.10
CA GLN A 240 -29.36 9.00 19.50
C GLN A 240 -29.67 7.75 20.35
N LYS A 241 -30.86 7.17 20.19
CA LYS A 241 -31.28 5.95 20.92
C LYS A 241 -30.35 4.74 20.67
N THR A 242 -29.68 4.72 19.51
CA THR A 242 -28.79 3.64 19.08
C THR A 242 -27.43 3.75 19.78
N VAL A 243 -26.90 4.96 19.98
CA VAL A 243 -25.68 5.16 20.78
C VAL A 243 -25.94 5.12 22.28
N ASP A 244 -27.13 5.56 22.74
CA ASP A 244 -27.56 5.44 24.15
C ASP A 244 -27.64 3.98 24.62
N THR A 245 -27.90 3.06 23.68
CA THR A 245 -27.92 1.60 23.91
C THR A 245 -26.66 0.89 23.40
N GLY A 246 -25.67 1.65 22.93
CA GLY A 246 -24.37 1.16 22.50
C GLY A 246 -23.50 0.66 23.65
N VAL A 247 -22.41 -0.04 23.31
CA VAL A 247 -21.43 -0.49 24.31
C VAL A 247 -20.30 0.53 24.46
N PRO A 248 -19.63 0.63 25.62
CA PRO A 248 -18.41 1.45 25.74
C PRO A 248 -17.31 0.96 24.77
N LEU A 249 -16.50 1.86 24.21
CA LEU A 249 -15.49 1.51 23.21
C LEU A 249 -14.51 0.41 23.71
N GLN A 250 -14.10 0.45 24.97
CA GLN A 250 -13.25 -0.60 25.56
C GLN A 250 -13.91 -1.99 25.50
N THR A 251 -15.22 -2.06 25.74
CA THR A 251 -15.99 -3.31 25.64
C THR A 251 -16.06 -3.78 24.19
N ALA A 252 -16.33 -2.88 23.23
CA ALA A 252 -16.32 -3.22 21.81
C ALA A 252 -14.94 -3.72 21.34
N LEU A 253 -13.84 -3.10 21.78
CA LEU A 253 -12.48 -3.55 21.47
C LEU A 253 -12.21 -4.97 22.01
N MET A 254 -12.71 -5.31 23.20
CA MET A 254 -12.62 -6.67 23.75
C MET A 254 -13.49 -7.68 22.97
N MET A 255 -14.72 -7.31 22.61
CA MET A 255 -15.60 -8.15 21.79
C MET A 255 -15.02 -8.38 20.39
N PHE A 256 -14.44 -7.34 19.80
CA PHE A 256 -13.76 -7.39 18.51
C PHE A 256 -12.54 -8.30 18.55
N HIS A 257 -11.73 -8.20 19.61
CA HIS A 257 -10.58 -9.08 19.82
C HIS A 257 -10.97 -10.57 19.84
N GLU A 258 -12.02 -10.91 20.59
CA GLU A 258 -12.53 -12.29 20.68
C GLU A 258 -13.18 -12.78 19.36
N TRP A 259 -13.85 -11.91 18.62
CA TRP A 259 -14.34 -12.21 17.26
C TRP A 259 -13.17 -12.47 16.30
N LEU A 260 -12.22 -11.54 16.22
CA LEU A 260 -11.04 -11.65 15.37
C LEU A 260 -10.28 -12.96 15.63
N ARG A 261 -10.05 -13.29 16.91
CA ARG A 261 -9.40 -14.53 17.36
C ARG A 261 -10.12 -15.77 16.82
N LYS A 262 -11.44 -15.82 16.89
CA LYS A 262 -12.26 -16.93 16.36
C LYS A 262 -12.17 -17.04 14.86
N GLU A 263 -12.41 -15.93 14.14
CA GLU A 263 -12.47 -15.95 12.68
C GLU A 263 -11.10 -16.27 12.05
N LEU A 264 -10.02 -15.74 12.62
CA LEU A 264 -8.65 -16.07 12.19
C LEU A 264 -8.33 -17.54 12.43
N ARG A 265 -8.60 -18.06 13.63
CA ARG A 265 -8.35 -19.47 13.97
C ARG A 265 -9.18 -20.44 13.12
N ALA A 266 -10.45 -20.14 12.88
CA ALA A 266 -11.36 -20.99 12.10
C ALA A 266 -10.95 -21.14 10.63
N ARG A 267 -10.23 -20.16 10.07
CA ARG A 267 -9.81 -20.13 8.65
C ARG A 267 -8.30 -20.24 8.44
N ASN A 268 -7.52 -20.53 9.50
CA ASN A 268 -6.06 -20.56 9.50
C ASN A 268 -5.44 -19.27 8.91
N LEU A 269 -5.91 -18.13 9.40
CA LEU A 269 -5.48 -16.82 8.96
C LEU A 269 -4.45 -16.21 9.92
N LEU A 270 -3.46 -15.55 9.34
CA LEU A 270 -2.39 -14.86 10.03
C LEU A 270 -2.36 -13.41 9.56
N LEU A 271 -2.38 -12.49 10.52
CA LEU A 271 -2.08 -11.08 10.29
C LEU A 271 -0.56 -10.88 10.07
N PRO A 272 -0.11 -9.69 9.63
CA PRO A 272 1.31 -9.39 9.50
C PRO A 272 2.05 -9.41 10.86
N LYS A 273 3.35 -9.68 10.80
CA LYS A 273 4.29 -9.73 11.95
C LYS A 273 3.84 -10.63 13.12
N MET A 274 3.03 -11.65 12.84
CA MET A 274 2.58 -12.64 13.83
C MET A 274 3.62 -13.74 14.07
N SER A 275 4.39 -14.11 13.04
CA SER A 275 5.45 -15.13 13.11
C SER A 275 6.73 -14.64 12.41
N LYS A 276 7.89 -15.15 12.85
CA LYS A 276 9.16 -14.97 12.12
C LYS A 276 9.19 -15.71 10.79
N SER A 277 8.52 -16.87 10.71
CA SER A 277 8.46 -17.69 9.49
C SER A 277 7.43 -17.20 8.47
N ASN A 278 6.52 -16.32 8.88
CA ASN A 278 5.57 -15.66 7.98
C ASN A 278 5.29 -14.24 8.49
N ILE A 279 6.12 -13.30 8.04
CA ILE A 279 6.06 -11.89 8.44
C ILE A 279 4.95 -11.14 7.71
N LEU A 280 4.57 -11.57 6.49
CA LEU A 280 3.51 -10.94 5.72
C LEU A 280 2.11 -11.34 6.22
N GLY A 281 1.94 -12.59 6.66
CA GLY A 281 0.63 -13.17 6.93
C GLY A 281 -0.10 -13.58 5.64
N ASN A 282 -1.40 -13.84 5.75
CA ASN A 282 -2.30 -14.11 4.62
C ASN A 282 -3.63 -13.34 4.75
N CYS A 283 -3.79 -12.53 5.81
CA CYS A 283 -4.91 -11.64 6.05
C CYS A 283 -4.39 -10.26 6.47
N ALA A 284 -5.07 -9.18 6.08
CA ALA A 284 -4.71 -7.81 6.46
C ALA A 284 -5.93 -6.95 6.78
N PHE A 285 -5.75 -5.97 7.66
CA PHE A 285 -6.73 -4.89 7.85
C PHE A 285 -6.68 -3.90 6.70
N VAL A 286 -7.84 -3.41 6.27
CA VAL A 286 -7.97 -2.43 5.20
C VAL A 286 -8.97 -1.35 5.60
N THR A 287 -8.65 -0.10 5.28
CA THR A 287 -9.46 1.09 5.57
C THR A 287 -9.42 2.00 4.34
N TRP A 288 -10.44 2.85 4.13
CA TRP A 288 -10.39 3.74 2.97
C TRP A 288 -9.25 4.76 3.07
N THR A 289 -8.90 5.22 4.28
CA THR A 289 -7.77 6.12 4.53
C THR A 289 -7.05 5.79 5.85
N ASP A 290 -6.00 6.54 6.19
CA ASP A 290 -5.33 6.48 7.49
C ASP A 290 -6.19 6.91 8.69
N TRP A 291 -7.36 7.51 8.45
CA TRP A 291 -8.12 8.19 9.50
C TRP A 291 -8.57 7.23 10.61
N ASP A 292 -9.06 6.04 10.27
CA ASP A 292 -9.64 5.08 11.22
C ASP A 292 -8.67 4.66 12.34
N PHE A 293 -7.57 4.00 11.98
CA PHE A 293 -6.60 3.46 12.93
C PHE A 293 -5.48 4.44 13.28
N GLY A 294 -5.12 5.34 12.36
CA GLY A 294 -4.03 6.29 12.51
C GLY A 294 -4.45 7.58 13.23
N ILE A 295 -5.72 7.97 13.14
CA ILE A 295 -6.23 9.21 13.74
C ILE A 295 -7.30 8.92 14.79
N CYS A 296 -8.46 8.39 14.41
CA CYS A 296 -9.64 8.26 15.26
C CYS A 296 -9.40 7.33 16.46
N LEU A 297 -9.20 6.03 16.19
CA LEU A 297 -8.95 5.03 17.24
C LEU A 297 -7.68 5.34 18.05
N HIS A 298 -6.63 5.88 17.41
CA HIS A 298 -5.38 6.21 18.11
C HIS A 298 -5.57 7.37 19.10
N LYS A 299 -6.18 8.48 18.69
CA LYS A 299 -6.42 9.64 19.56
C LYS A 299 -7.36 9.27 20.69
N GLU A 300 -8.49 8.63 20.39
CA GLU A 300 -9.48 8.27 21.40
C GLU A 300 -8.91 7.30 22.44
N CYS A 301 -8.19 6.23 22.00
CA CYS A 301 -7.52 5.33 22.95
C CYS A 301 -6.48 6.08 23.81
N THR A 302 -5.70 6.98 23.22
CA THR A 302 -4.67 7.73 23.95
C THR A 302 -5.30 8.65 25.00
N ARG A 303 -6.32 9.43 24.63
CA ARG A 303 -7.02 10.38 25.50
C ARG A 303 -7.78 9.69 26.64
N LYS A 304 -8.51 8.62 26.33
CA LYS A 304 -9.23 7.79 27.31
C LYS A 304 -8.35 6.79 28.07
N ARG A 305 -7.02 6.79 27.84
CA ARG A 305 -6.04 5.87 28.44
C ARG A 305 -6.36 4.38 28.23
N MET A 306 -6.98 4.05 27.10
CA MET A 306 -7.32 2.68 26.70
C MET A 306 -6.16 2.04 25.93
N ARG A 307 -6.00 0.73 26.10
CA ARG A 307 -4.96 -0.04 25.39
C ARG A 307 -5.40 -0.34 23.95
N LYS A 308 -4.86 0.38 22.97
CA LYS A 308 -4.98 0.00 21.54
C LYS A 308 -4.21 -1.30 21.30
N ALA A 309 -4.83 -2.30 20.69
CA ALA A 309 -4.19 -3.57 20.39
C ALA A 309 -3.17 -3.43 19.22
N PRO A 310 -2.01 -4.12 19.25
CA PRO A 310 -0.94 -3.90 18.26
C PRO A 310 -1.31 -4.19 16.81
N TYR A 311 -2.28 -5.09 16.54
CA TYR A 311 -2.72 -5.36 15.17
C TYR A 311 -3.38 -4.16 14.49
N PHE A 312 -3.93 -3.19 15.24
CA PHE A 312 -4.39 -1.89 14.72
C PHE A 312 -3.23 -0.92 14.40
N ASN A 313 -1.98 -1.39 14.37
CA ASN A 313 -0.83 -0.62 13.90
C ASN A 313 -0.43 -0.98 12.47
N GLN A 314 -1.09 -1.96 11.83
CA GLN A 314 -0.77 -2.41 10.48
C GLN A 314 -2.02 -2.52 9.62
N TRP A 315 -2.11 -1.73 8.55
CA TRP A 315 -3.25 -1.75 7.63
C TRP A 315 -2.85 -1.32 6.22
N ILE A 316 -3.81 -1.47 5.31
CA ILE A 316 -3.74 -1.02 3.92
C ILE A 316 -4.69 0.18 3.77
N ASP A 317 -4.12 1.38 3.63
CA ASP A 317 -4.79 2.56 3.06
C ASP A 317 -5.17 2.25 1.60
N VAL A 318 -6.45 1.91 1.40
CA VAL A 318 -6.97 1.50 0.10
C VAL A 318 -6.97 2.67 -0.88
N ARG A 319 -7.21 3.92 -0.44
CA ARG A 319 -7.14 5.10 -1.32
C ARG A 319 -5.74 5.35 -1.84
N ALA A 320 -4.69 5.07 -1.07
CA ALA A 320 -3.30 5.13 -1.54
C ALA A 320 -3.02 4.07 -2.61
N VAL A 321 -3.39 2.81 -2.38
CA VAL A 321 -3.22 1.73 -3.37
C VAL A 321 -4.04 2.02 -4.63
N TYR A 322 -5.30 2.44 -4.47
CA TYR A 322 -6.21 2.79 -5.56
C TYR A 322 -5.62 3.89 -6.46
N ARG A 323 -5.10 4.97 -5.85
CA ARG A 323 -4.48 6.10 -6.56
C ARG A 323 -3.25 5.68 -7.34
N GLU A 324 -2.42 4.80 -6.78
CA GLU A 324 -1.24 4.29 -7.50
C GLU A 324 -1.62 3.25 -8.56
N TRP A 325 -2.64 2.43 -8.35
CA TRP A 325 -3.04 1.41 -9.32
C TRP A 325 -3.76 2.02 -10.53
N TYR A 326 -4.89 2.69 -10.32
CA TYR A 326 -5.72 3.24 -11.41
C TYR A 326 -5.22 4.58 -11.97
N LYS A 327 -4.17 5.17 -11.39
CA LYS A 327 -3.69 6.54 -11.64
C LYS A 327 -4.79 7.62 -11.52
N TYR A 328 -5.91 7.30 -10.88
CA TYR A 328 -7.06 8.16 -10.66
C TYR A 328 -7.07 8.74 -9.24
N ARG A 329 -7.48 10.00 -9.07
CA ARG A 329 -7.59 10.65 -7.76
C ARG A 329 -9.07 10.87 -7.43
N PRO A 330 -9.73 9.90 -6.77
CA PRO A 330 -11.14 10.03 -6.46
C PRO A 330 -11.38 11.13 -5.43
N CYS A 331 -12.45 11.90 -5.62
CA CYS A 331 -12.86 12.98 -4.75
C CYS A 331 -13.37 12.44 -3.40
N ASN A 332 -14.23 11.42 -3.44
CA ASN A 332 -14.76 10.70 -2.28
C ASN A 332 -14.73 9.17 -2.53
N PHE A 333 -15.31 8.36 -1.64
CA PHE A 333 -15.31 6.90 -1.77
C PHE A 333 -16.28 6.41 -2.86
N SER A 334 -17.50 6.94 -2.94
CA SER A 334 -18.51 6.59 -3.95
C SER A 334 -18.04 6.85 -5.39
N ASP A 335 -17.24 7.90 -5.59
CA ASP A 335 -16.56 8.22 -6.86
C ASP A 335 -15.51 7.16 -7.23
N ALA A 336 -14.76 6.64 -6.26
CA ALA A 336 -13.83 5.53 -6.49
C ALA A 336 -14.55 4.23 -6.92
N LEU A 337 -15.68 3.91 -6.29
CA LEU A 337 -16.53 2.78 -6.70
C LEU A 337 -17.06 2.98 -8.12
N SER A 338 -17.64 4.15 -8.40
CA SER A 338 -18.24 4.49 -9.68
C SER A 338 -17.22 4.42 -10.82
N HIS A 339 -16.01 4.93 -10.62
CA HIS A 339 -14.91 4.89 -11.59
C HIS A 339 -14.51 3.46 -11.99
N VAL A 340 -14.60 2.47 -11.07
CA VAL A 340 -14.31 1.06 -11.38
C VAL A 340 -15.55 0.25 -11.79
N GLY A 341 -16.69 0.90 -11.96
CA GLY A 341 -17.96 0.27 -12.37
C GLY A 341 -18.69 -0.48 -11.24
N LEU A 342 -18.43 -0.12 -9.98
CA LEU A 342 -19.21 -0.59 -8.83
C LEU A 342 -20.25 0.47 -8.45
N ALA A 343 -21.48 0.04 -8.16
CA ALA A 343 -22.46 0.87 -7.47
C ALA A 343 -22.20 0.83 -5.96
N PHE A 344 -22.55 1.90 -5.24
CA PHE A 344 -22.58 1.87 -3.79
C PHE A 344 -23.82 1.07 -3.33
N GLU A 345 -23.62 0.03 -2.53
CA GLU A 345 -24.72 -0.75 -1.93
C GLU A 345 -24.99 -0.29 -0.48
N GLY A 346 -26.26 -0.11 -0.12
CA GLY A 346 -26.64 0.36 1.22
C GLY A 346 -26.60 1.89 1.37
N ARG A 347 -26.28 2.38 2.57
CA ARG A 347 -26.27 3.80 2.93
C ARG A 347 -24.84 4.30 3.13
N ALA A 348 -24.42 5.30 2.35
CA ALA A 348 -23.14 5.98 2.57
C ALA A 348 -23.10 6.67 3.95
N HIS A 349 -21.96 6.61 4.62
CA HIS A 349 -21.77 6.96 6.03
C HIS A 349 -22.55 6.04 6.99
N SER A 350 -22.76 4.78 6.62
CA SER A 350 -23.05 3.73 7.59
C SER A 350 -21.87 2.79 7.55
N GLY A 351 -21.08 2.75 8.63
CA GLY A 351 -19.77 2.11 8.60
C GLY A 351 -19.83 0.64 8.18
N ILE A 352 -20.91 -0.09 8.52
CA ILE A 352 -21.08 -1.47 8.06
C ILE A 352 -21.31 -1.59 6.55
N ASP A 353 -22.01 -0.66 5.92
CA ASP A 353 -22.22 -0.63 4.48
C ASP A 353 -20.96 -0.13 3.77
N ASP A 354 -20.30 0.92 4.27
CA ASP A 354 -19.02 1.41 3.75
C ASP A 354 -17.93 0.32 3.82
N ALA A 355 -17.83 -0.42 4.93
CA ALA A 355 -16.91 -1.57 5.04
C ALA A 355 -17.23 -2.69 4.04
N LYS A 356 -18.51 -2.95 3.73
CA LYS A 356 -18.93 -3.93 2.69
C LYS A 356 -18.53 -3.48 1.30
N ASN A 357 -18.78 -2.21 0.97
CA ASN A 357 -18.35 -1.61 -0.30
C ASN A 357 -16.83 -1.60 -0.42
N LEU A 358 -16.08 -1.37 0.68
CA LEU A 358 -14.63 -1.42 0.70
C LEU A 358 -14.12 -2.85 0.44
N GLY A 359 -14.79 -3.84 1.02
CA GLY A 359 -14.60 -5.26 0.69
C GLY A 359 -14.81 -5.56 -0.80
N ALA A 360 -15.91 -5.09 -1.38
CA ALA A 360 -16.21 -5.25 -2.80
C ALA A 360 -15.17 -4.57 -3.71
N LEU A 361 -14.71 -3.36 -3.35
CA LEU A 361 -13.64 -2.65 -4.04
C LEU A 361 -12.33 -3.43 -4.00
N MET A 362 -11.92 -3.97 -2.84
CA MET A 362 -10.72 -4.79 -2.74
C MET A 362 -10.81 -6.03 -3.63
N CYS A 363 -11.97 -6.69 -3.69
CA CYS A 363 -12.18 -7.79 -4.63
C CYS A 363 -12.11 -7.36 -6.10
N LYS A 364 -12.61 -6.17 -6.46
CA LYS A 364 -12.51 -5.61 -7.82
C LYS A 364 -11.05 -5.31 -8.18
N MET A 365 -10.30 -4.68 -7.27
CA MET A 365 -8.88 -4.37 -7.44
C MET A 365 -8.04 -5.65 -7.66
N VAL A 366 -8.27 -6.71 -6.90
CA VAL A 366 -7.60 -8.02 -7.13
C VAL A 366 -7.93 -8.60 -8.51
N ARG A 367 -9.19 -8.54 -8.95
CA ARG A 367 -9.58 -9.02 -10.29
C ARG A 367 -8.95 -8.20 -11.41
N ASP A 368 -8.74 -6.91 -11.19
CA ASP A 368 -8.07 -6.01 -12.13
C ASP A 368 -6.54 -6.22 -12.15
N GLY A 369 -5.98 -6.93 -11.17
CA GLY A 369 -4.56 -7.29 -11.09
C GLY A 369 -3.76 -6.55 -10.01
N ALA A 370 -4.39 -5.71 -9.19
CA ALA A 370 -3.71 -4.99 -8.14
C ALA A 370 -3.14 -5.94 -7.08
N LEU A 371 -1.86 -5.78 -6.77
CA LEU A 371 -1.19 -6.44 -5.66
C LEU A 371 -1.24 -5.56 -4.41
N PHE A 372 -1.48 -6.17 -3.25
CA PHE A 372 -1.63 -5.43 -2.00
C PHE A 372 -0.42 -5.64 -1.09
N SER A 373 -0.08 -4.61 -0.33
CA SER A 373 0.95 -4.63 0.70
C SER A 373 0.51 -3.72 1.84
N ILE A 374 1.10 -3.92 3.03
CA ILE A 374 0.86 -3.04 4.18
C ILE A 374 1.44 -1.66 3.85
N THR A 375 0.57 -0.66 3.70
CA THR A 375 0.98 0.72 3.38
C THR A 375 1.27 1.55 4.62
N LYS A 376 0.80 1.11 5.79
CA LYS A 376 1.03 1.74 7.09
C LYS A 376 1.41 0.71 8.13
N ASP A 377 2.55 0.96 8.77
CA ASP A 377 3.07 0.11 9.83
C ASP A 377 3.65 0.99 10.94
N LEU A 378 2.96 1.02 12.08
CA LEU A 378 3.38 1.73 13.29
C LEU A 378 4.04 0.78 14.31
N THR A 379 4.29 -0.48 13.96
CA THR A 379 5.02 -1.41 14.84
C THR A 379 6.53 -1.15 14.76
N PRO A 380 7.25 -1.10 15.89
CA PRO A 380 8.71 -0.99 15.89
C PRO A 380 9.35 -2.12 15.07
N TYR A 381 10.38 -1.79 14.29
CA TYR A 381 11.00 -2.67 13.28
C TYR A 381 11.41 -4.07 13.78
N GLN A 382 11.66 -4.21 15.08
CA GLN A 382 12.16 -5.44 15.72
C GLN A 382 11.09 -6.22 16.51
N GLN A 383 9.84 -5.74 16.54
CA GLN A 383 8.75 -6.37 17.31
C GLN A 383 7.81 -7.15 16.37
N LEU A 384 7.82 -8.48 16.52
CA LEU A 384 6.61 -9.28 16.25
C LEU A 384 5.49 -8.77 17.16
N ASN A 385 4.23 -8.92 16.77
CA ASN A 385 3.08 -8.53 17.59
C ASN A 385 2.88 -9.55 18.75
N PRO A 386 3.45 -9.36 19.96
CA PRO A 386 3.55 -10.44 20.95
C PRO A 386 2.22 -10.63 21.70
N ASN A 387 1.44 -9.56 21.75
CA ASN A 387 0.08 -9.51 22.29
C ASN A 387 -0.98 -9.98 21.28
N CYS A 388 -0.53 -10.58 20.18
CA CYS A 388 -1.37 -11.14 19.14
C CYS A 388 -1.09 -12.63 18.92
N VAL A 389 -0.47 -13.29 19.92
CA VAL A 389 -0.58 -14.75 20.08
C VAL A 389 -2.04 -15.03 20.51
N LEU A 390 -2.86 -15.39 19.52
CA LEU A 390 -4.33 -15.47 19.54
C LEU A 390 -4.86 -16.92 19.60
#